data_AF-A0A2C5XST5-F1
#
_entry.id   AF-A0A2C5XST5-F1
#
_cell.length_a   1.000
_cell.length_b   1.000
_cell.length_c   1.000
_cell.angle_alpha   90.00
_cell.angle_beta   90.00
_cell.angle_gamma   90.00
#
_symmetry.space_group_name_H-M   'P 1'
#
loop_
_entity.id
_entity.type
_entity.pdbx_description
1 polymer ?
#
loop_
_entity_poly.entity_id
_entity_poly.type
_entity_poly.pdbx_seq_one_letter_code
_entity_poly.pdbx_strand_id
1 'polypeptide(L)'
;MASTAPLSPLQRCTGPAVVSPSPLQPCTKIPIPLHLEDLEDRDFADEERQFSSFAYRILCGRNLGRFMRTPPILGPDDENLARLEAHLTNWRLHLPPSKRDALTSDGRLDEMMFQAHMMMHATSILLHQPHSQLDTAPTQAINSCAPHQLVARGDLFNSHTKHVVAAAGAISTLVTHRVSLLSHTHFFTCVLTLSSIVHLSRWALCFVPFGDDDLRQQVRLNIGALNRLAAVWTAADRARGQVKAVAHDIYTAKKQQRLNSEVSCPLPC
;
A
#
# COMPACT_ATOMS: atom_id res chain seq x y z
N MET A 1 -20.27 -95.14 -15.92
CA MET A 1 -19.97 -93.91 -16.69
C MET A 1 -20.89 -92.80 -16.22
N ALA A 2 -20.35 -91.89 -15.40
CA ALA A 2 -20.85 -90.58 -14.90
C ALA A 2 -19.96 -90.29 -13.67
N SER A 3 -18.88 -89.50 -13.78
CA SER A 3 -18.75 -88.03 -13.87
C SER A 3 -18.79 -87.30 -12.51
N THR A 4 -17.67 -86.61 -12.23
CA THR A 4 -17.45 -85.40 -11.37
C THR A 4 -17.75 -85.49 -9.87
N ALA A 5 -16.95 -84.96 -8.92
CA ALA A 5 -15.64 -84.29 -8.88
C ALA A 5 -15.21 -84.18 -7.38
N PRO A 6 -13.90 -84.11 -7.02
CA PRO A 6 -13.49 -83.64 -5.69
C PRO A 6 -12.89 -82.22 -5.73
N LEU A 7 -13.44 -81.39 -4.84
CA LEU A 7 -12.91 -80.23 -4.11
C LEU A 7 -11.53 -79.67 -4.52
N SER A 8 -11.54 -78.42 -5.01
CA SER A 8 -10.38 -77.52 -5.07
C SER A 8 -10.23 -76.73 -3.76
N PRO A 9 -9.01 -76.49 -3.25
CA PRO A 9 -8.79 -75.62 -2.10
C PRO A 9 -8.90 -74.13 -2.47
N LEU A 10 -9.52 -73.39 -1.55
CA LEU A 10 -9.80 -71.96 -1.55
C LEU A 10 -8.64 -71.08 -2.06
N GLN A 11 -8.97 -70.20 -3.00
CA GLN A 11 -8.22 -69.01 -3.37
C GLN A 11 -7.90 -68.17 -2.12
N ARG A 12 -6.60 -67.92 -1.86
CA ARG A 12 -6.17 -66.82 -0.98
C ARG A 12 -6.42 -65.51 -1.71
N CYS A 13 -7.38 -64.73 -1.23
CA CYS A 13 -7.45 -63.31 -1.52
C CYS A 13 -6.21 -62.63 -0.95
N THR A 14 -5.34 -62.12 -1.80
CA THR A 14 -4.27 -61.18 -1.41
C THR A 14 -4.92 -59.84 -1.08
N GLY A 15 -4.95 -59.48 0.21
CA GLY A 15 -5.37 -58.15 0.66
C GLY A 15 -4.35 -57.07 0.26
N PRO A 16 -4.74 -55.78 0.27
CA PRO A 16 -3.85 -54.69 -0.09
C PRO A 16 -2.69 -54.58 0.92
N ALA A 17 -1.50 -54.30 0.40
CA ALA A 17 -0.32 -54.05 1.21
C ALA A 17 -0.60 -52.93 2.21
N VAL A 18 -0.40 -53.24 3.50
CA VAL A 18 -0.43 -52.25 4.58
C VAL A 18 0.74 -51.29 4.33
N VAL A 19 0.43 -50.09 3.82
CA VAL A 19 1.38 -48.98 3.79
C VAL A 19 1.70 -48.65 5.24
N SER A 20 2.92 -48.97 5.67
CA SER A 20 3.43 -48.58 6.98
C SER A 20 3.31 -47.06 7.11
N PRO A 21 2.77 -46.52 8.21
CA PRO A 21 2.77 -45.08 8.41
C PRO A 21 4.22 -44.61 8.42
N SER A 22 4.56 -43.68 7.53
CA SER A 22 5.81 -42.94 7.61
C SER A 22 5.98 -42.43 9.05
N PRO A 23 7.15 -42.59 9.68
CA PRO A 23 7.36 -42.07 11.01
C PRO A 23 7.01 -40.58 11.02
N LEU A 24 6.09 -40.20 11.91
CA LEU A 24 5.76 -38.81 12.20
C LEU A 24 7.09 -38.07 12.40
N GLN A 25 7.38 -37.11 11.51
CA GLN A 25 8.56 -36.25 11.69
C GLN A 25 8.50 -35.67 13.11
N PRO A 26 9.56 -35.86 13.93
CA PRO A 26 9.55 -35.35 15.28
C PRO A 26 9.32 -33.85 15.25
N CYS A 27 8.41 -33.39 16.11
CA CYS A 27 8.03 -32.00 16.28
C CYS A 27 9.28 -31.12 16.25
N THR A 28 9.34 -30.27 15.23
CA THR A 28 10.45 -29.37 14.96
C THR A 28 10.78 -28.59 16.23
N LYS A 29 12.07 -28.51 16.59
CA LYS A 29 12.55 -27.68 17.69
C LYS A 29 11.95 -26.28 17.53
N ILE A 30 11.14 -25.86 18.51
CA ILE A 30 10.60 -24.50 18.55
C ILE A 30 11.81 -23.55 18.57
N PRO A 31 11.94 -22.62 17.61
CA PRO A 31 13.03 -21.67 17.61
C PRO A 31 13.05 -20.87 18.91
N ILE A 32 14.24 -20.53 19.40
CA ILE A 32 14.37 -19.65 20.57
C ILE A 32 13.68 -18.32 20.22
N PRO A 33 12.76 -17.82 21.07
CA PRO A 33 12.10 -16.55 20.82
C PRO A 33 13.13 -15.42 20.81
N LEU A 34 12.93 -14.49 19.89
CA LEU A 34 13.76 -13.29 19.76
C LEU A 34 13.03 -12.10 20.36
N HIS A 35 13.81 -11.17 20.87
CA HIS A 35 13.35 -9.93 21.48
C HIS A 35 13.28 -8.79 20.45
N LEU A 36 12.66 -7.68 20.84
CA LEU A 36 12.56 -6.51 19.98
C LEU A 36 13.95 -5.89 19.75
N GLU A 37 14.79 -5.93 20.77
CA GLU A 37 16.17 -5.48 20.77
C GLU A 37 16.96 -6.23 19.68
N ASP A 38 16.82 -7.55 19.57
CA ASP A 38 17.46 -8.35 18.51
C ASP A 38 17.06 -7.88 17.09
N LEU A 39 15.82 -7.41 16.94
CA LEU A 39 15.29 -6.92 15.67
C LEU A 39 15.77 -5.50 15.34
N GLU A 40 15.97 -4.66 16.35
CA GLU A 40 16.46 -3.28 16.21
C GLU A 40 17.98 -3.25 15.99
N ASP A 41 18.72 -4.17 16.61
CA ASP A 41 20.18 -4.27 16.53
C ASP A 41 20.67 -5.17 15.38
N ARG A 42 19.76 -5.76 14.60
CA ARG A 42 20.02 -6.63 13.44
C ARG A 42 21.18 -6.13 12.57
N ASP A 43 21.18 -4.85 12.23
CA ASP A 43 22.10 -4.30 11.24
C ASP A 43 23.53 -4.13 11.81
N PHE A 44 23.70 -4.31 13.12
CA PHE A 44 24.97 -4.30 13.84
C PHE A 44 25.40 -5.69 14.34
N ALA A 45 24.57 -6.72 14.16
CA ALA A 45 24.88 -8.08 14.56
C ALA A 45 25.79 -8.76 13.52
N ASP A 46 26.73 -9.59 13.99
CA ASP A 46 27.66 -10.34 13.12
C ASP A 46 26.95 -11.42 12.27
N GLU A 47 25.73 -11.81 12.64
CA GLU A 47 24.94 -12.82 11.94
C GLU A 47 23.86 -12.19 11.05
N GLU A 48 23.87 -12.53 9.75
CA GLU A 48 22.78 -12.16 8.83
C GLU A 48 21.52 -12.97 9.16
N ARG A 49 20.71 -12.43 10.07
CA ARG A 49 19.48 -13.06 10.56
C ARG A 49 18.25 -12.44 9.91
N GLN A 50 17.44 -13.28 9.25
CA GLN A 50 16.17 -12.85 8.69
C GLN A 50 15.03 -13.02 9.71
N PHE A 51 14.22 -11.98 9.85
CA PHE A 51 13.03 -12.00 10.69
C PHE A 51 11.76 -12.27 9.88
N SER A 52 10.67 -12.58 10.59
CA SER A 52 9.36 -12.75 9.95
C SER A 52 8.83 -11.41 9.39
N SER A 53 7.92 -11.47 8.42
CA SER A 53 7.22 -10.28 7.90
C SER A 53 6.51 -9.49 8.99
N PHE A 54 6.00 -10.20 10.01
CA PHE A 54 5.37 -9.59 11.17
C PHE A 54 6.35 -8.68 11.94
N ALA A 55 7.61 -9.11 12.10
CA ALA A 55 8.64 -8.31 12.73
C ALA A 55 8.95 -7.03 11.93
N TYR A 56 9.09 -7.13 10.61
CA TYR A 56 9.32 -5.95 9.75
C TYR A 56 8.12 -4.98 9.75
N ARG A 57 6.90 -5.51 9.87
CA ARG A 57 5.70 -4.69 10.10
C ARG A 57 5.74 -3.97 11.45
N ILE A 58 6.23 -4.61 12.52
CA ILE A 58 6.45 -3.95 13.82
C ILE A 58 7.42 -2.78 13.68
N LEU A 59 8.56 -2.96 13.00
CA LEU A 59 9.52 -1.87 12.79
C LEU A 59 8.89 -0.69 12.04
N CYS A 60 8.11 -0.96 10.99
CA CYS A 60 7.38 0.09 10.28
C CYS A 60 6.34 0.79 11.17
N GLY A 61 5.62 0.03 12.01
CA GLY A 61 4.68 0.59 12.98
C GLY A 61 5.34 1.45 14.04
N ARG A 62 6.55 1.10 14.48
CA ARG A 62 7.36 1.94 15.36
C ARG A 62 7.73 3.25 14.69
N ASN A 63 8.09 3.25 13.40
CA ASN A 63 8.34 4.48 12.64
C ASN A 63 7.10 5.38 12.54
N LEU A 64 5.93 4.81 12.22
CA LEU A 64 4.67 5.56 12.25
C LEU A 64 4.40 6.13 13.65
N GLY A 65 4.61 5.34 14.71
CA GLY A 65 4.46 5.79 16.08
C GLY A 65 5.43 6.91 16.47
N ARG A 66 6.68 6.88 15.97
CA ARG A 66 7.65 7.98 16.13
C ARG A 66 7.11 9.26 15.49
N PHE A 67 6.63 9.19 14.25
CA PHE A 67 5.99 10.32 13.58
C PHE A 67 4.81 10.88 14.40
N MET A 68 3.88 10.02 14.85
CA MET A 68 2.71 10.46 15.61
C MET A 68 3.02 11.13 16.95
N ARG A 69 4.17 10.83 17.56
CA ARG A 69 4.61 11.44 18.83
C ARG A 69 5.55 12.63 18.64
N THR A 70 5.96 12.90 17.40
CA THR A 70 6.83 14.03 17.09
C THR A 70 6.01 15.32 17.20
N PRO A 71 6.51 16.39 17.85
CA PRO A 71 5.86 17.69 17.85
C PRO A 71 5.64 18.22 16.42
N PRO A 72 4.79 19.26 16.23
CA PRO A 72 4.61 19.87 14.92
C PRO A 72 5.94 20.27 14.29
N ILE A 73 6.20 19.76 13.09
CA ILE A 73 7.40 20.05 12.31
C ILE A 73 7.26 21.47 11.75
N LEU A 74 8.19 22.36 12.12
CA LEU A 74 8.05 23.80 11.87
C LEU A 74 8.44 24.21 10.44
N GLY A 75 9.19 23.36 9.74
CA GLY A 75 9.67 23.66 8.39
C GLY A 75 10.49 22.53 7.77
N PRO A 76 10.94 22.71 6.52
CA PRO A 76 11.73 21.70 5.80
C PRO A 76 13.11 21.44 6.43
N ASP A 77 13.66 22.41 7.17
CA ASP A 77 14.97 22.31 7.83
C ASP A 77 14.89 21.76 9.27
N ASP A 78 13.71 21.32 9.70
CA ASP A 78 13.51 20.75 11.05
C ASP A 78 14.25 19.41 11.21
N GLU A 79 15.05 19.29 12.26
CA GLU A 79 15.84 18.08 12.53
C GLU A 79 14.96 16.83 12.70
N ASN A 80 13.73 16.98 13.20
CA ASN A 80 12.83 15.84 13.34
C ASN A 80 12.37 15.31 11.99
N LEU A 81 12.23 16.18 10.98
CA LEU A 81 11.92 15.75 9.62
C LEU A 81 13.04 14.87 9.07
N ALA A 82 14.29 15.35 9.17
CA ALA A 82 15.46 14.60 8.72
C ALA A 82 15.61 13.26 9.46
N ARG A 83 15.38 13.25 10.79
CA ARG A 83 15.46 12.04 11.62
C ARG A 83 14.39 11.01 11.25
N LEU A 84 13.14 11.45 11.02
CA LEU A 84 12.06 10.56 10.60
C LEU A 84 12.32 10.01 9.20
N GLU A 85 12.79 10.83 8.26
CA GLU A 85 13.14 10.36 6.91
C GLU A 85 14.27 9.33 6.93
N ALA A 86 15.26 9.51 7.82
CA ALA A 86 16.30 8.50 8.06
C ALA A 86 15.71 7.18 8.57
N HIS A 87 14.73 7.21 9.48
CA HIS A 87 14.04 6.00 9.95
C HIS A 87 13.25 5.29 8.83
N LEU A 88 12.53 6.04 7.99
CA LEU A 88 11.79 5.49 6.85
C LEU A 88 12.74 4.86 5.82
N THR A 89 13.82 5.56 5.51
CA THR A 89 14.84 5.11 4.56
C THR A 89 15.59 3.88 5.08
N ASN A 90 16.03 3.89 6.34
CA ASN A 90 16.71 2.76 6.96
C ASN A 90 15.83 1.51 6.95
N TRP A 91 14.56 1.63 7.31
CA TRP A 91 13.64 0.50 7.23
C TRP A 91 13.63 -0.10 5.81
N ARG A 92 13.48 0.73 4.77
CA ARG A 92 13.42 0.25 3.38
C ARG A 92 14.72 -0.40 2.92
N LEU A 93 15.86 0.21 3.22
CA LEU A 93 17.18 -0.25 2.74
C LEU A 93 17.60 -1.58 3.37
N HIS A 94 17.22 -1.80 4.63
CA HIS A 94 17.60 -3.00 5.39
C HIS A 94 16.57 -4.14 5.30
N LEU A 95 15.55 -4.02 4.43
CA LEU A 95 14.69 -5.16 4.14
C LEU A 95 15.46 -6.22 3.34
N PRO A 96 15.39 -7.51 3.75
CA PRO A 96 15.92 -8.60 2.94
C PRO A 96 15.14 -8.67 1.62
N PRO A 97 15.75 -9.20 0.54
CA PRO A 97 15.13 -9.23 -0.79
C PRO A 97 13.70 -9.79 -0.81
N SER A 98 13.43 -10.83 -0.02
CA SER A 98 12.11 -11.48 0.10
C SER A 98 11.01 -10.64 0.76
N LYS A 99 11.36 -9.46 1.28
CA LYS A 99 10.44 -8.52 1.98
C LYS A 99 10.36 -7.16 1.31
N ARG A 100 11.10 -6.93 0.22
CA ARG A 100 11.08 -5.65 -0.50
C ARG A 100 9.77 -5.40 -1.26
N ASP A 101 8.99 -6.45 -1.48
CA ASP A 101 7.65 -6.40 -2.06
C ASP A 101 6.63 -7.02 -1.08
N ALA A 102 5.36 -6.68 -1.23
CA ALA A 102 4.24 -7.34 -0.57
C ALA A 102 3.81 -8.64 -1.27
N LEU A 103 4.32 -8.90 -2.47
CA LEU A 103 4.19 -10.20 -3.14
C LEU A 103 5.43 -11.05 -2.90
N THR A 104 5.21 -12.32 -2.57
CA THR A 104 6.26 -13.33 -2.57
C THR A 104 6.65 -13.71 -4.00
N SER A 105 7.76 -14.42 -4.16
CA SER A 105 8.28 -14.82 -5.48
C SER A 105 7.33 -15.71 -6.30
N ASP A 106 6.41 -16.41 -5.64
CA ASP A 106 5.34 -17.20 -6.26
C ASP A 106 4.04 -16.40 -6.49
N GLY A 107 4.07 -15.08 -6.28
CA GLY A 107 2.95 -14.17 -6.51
C GLY A 107 1.88 -14.20 -5.42
N ARG A 108 2.13 -14.87 -4.29
CA ARG A 108 1.21 -14.83 -3.14
C ARG A 108 1.38 -13.52 -2.37
N LEU A 109 0.29 -13.09 -1.77
CA LEU A 109 0.30 -11.91 -0.91
C LEU A 109 0.94 -12.24 0.45
N ASP A 110 1.97 -11.48 0.80
CA ASP A 110 2.45 -11.34 2.18
C ASP A 110 1.70 -10.17 2.82
N GLU A 111 0.56 -10.45 3.46
CA GLU A 111 -0.30 -9.41 4.06
C GLU A 111 0.43 -8.58 5.12
N MET A 112 1.42 -9.15 5.82
CA MET A 112 2.18 -8.39 6.82
C MET A 112 3.10 -7.38 6.14
N MET A 113 3.76 -7.76 5.04
CA MET A 113 4.55 -6.81 4.24
C MET A 113 3.66 -5.82 3.49
N PHE A 114 2.49 -6.22 3.00
CA PHE A 114 1.50 -5.30 2.44
C PHE A 114 1.18 -4.18 3.44
N GLN A 115 0.83 -4.56 4.67
CA GLN A 115 0.51 -3.62 5.74
C GLN A 115 1.71 -2.73 6.11
N ALA A 116 2.92 -3.29 6.12
CA ALA A 116 4.13 -2.51 6.38
C ALA A 116 4.40 -1.48 5.27
N HIS A 117 4.34 -1.87 4.00
CA HIS A 117 4.57 -0.97 2.85
C HIS A 117 3.51 0.13 2.78
N MET A 118 2.22 -0.18 2.97
CA MET A 118 1.18 0.87 3.00
C MET A 118 1.39 1.85 4.17
N MET A 119 1.83 1.39 5.34
CA MET A 119 2.15 2.25 6.49
C MET A 119 3.35 3.14 6.21
N MET A 120 4.39 2.59 5.57
CA MET A 120 5.58 3.31 5.16
C MET A 120 5.23 4.46 4.21
N HIS A 121 4.50 4.17 3.14
CA HIS A 121 4.09 5.19 2.17
C HIS A 121 3.14 6.23 2.78
N ALA A 122 2.19 5.80 3.62
CA ALA A 122 1.31 6.74 4.32
C ALA A 122 2.11 7.68 5.24
N THR A 123 3.09 7.16 5.98
CA THR A 123 3.95 7.97 6.85
C THR A 123 4.77 8.98 6.03
N SER A 124 5.31 8.56 4.88
CA SER A 124 6.03 9.45 3.96
C SER A 124 5.13 10.58 3.41
N ILE A 125 3.89 10.26 3.00
CA ILE A 125 2.93 11.31 2.60
C ILE A 125 2.71 12.29 3.74
N LEU A 126 2.38 11.81 4.93
CA LEU A 126 2.07 12.67 6.09
C LEU A 126 3.27 13.52 6.52
N LEU A 127 4.49 12.99 6.44
CA LEU A 127 5.72 13.70 6.78
C LEU A 127 6.02 14.85 5.79
N HIS A 128 5.85 14.61 4.49
CA HIS A 128 6.28 15.57 3.47
C HIS A 128 5.16 16.48 2.97
N GLN A 129 3.89 16.10 3.08
CA GLN A 129 2.77 16.85 2.51
C GLN A 129 2.68 18.30 3.01
N PRO A 130 2.85 18.61 4.31
CA PRO A 130 2.81 19.99 4.81
C PRO A 130 3.87 20.91 4.18
N HIS A 131 4.98 20.35 3.72
CA HIS A 131 6.10 21.06 3.11
C HIS A 131 6.13 20.94 1.58
N SER A 132 5.16 20.23 1.00
CA SER A 132 5.04 20.10 -0.45
C SER A 132 4.47 21.38 -1.07
N GLN A 133 4.56 21.47 -2.39
CA GLN A 133 3.98 22.56 -3.19
C GLN A 133 2.70 22.12 -3.92
N LEU A 134 2.06 21.05 -3.42
CA LEU A 134 0.79 20.56 -3.94
C LEU A 134 -0.36 21.27 -3.23
N ASP A 135 -1.02 22.20 -3.93
CA ASP A 135 -2.20 22.87 -3.41
C ASP A 135 -3.31 21.86 -3.10
N THR A 136 -3.60 21.70 -1.81
CA THR A 136 -4.63 20.76 -1.32
C THR A 136 -6.02 21.39 -1.27
N ALA A 137 -6.18 22.70 -1.49
CA ALA A 137 -7.49 23.37 -1.44
C ALA A 137 -8.58 22.71 -2.31
N PRO A 138 -8.29 22.25 -3.55
CA PRO A 138 -9.27 21.52 -4.36
C PRO A 138 -9.81 20.24 -3.71
N THR A 139 -9.07 19.69 -2.74
CA THR A 139 -9.40 18.43 -2.04
C THR A 139 -9.97 18.65 -0.64
N GLN A 140 -10.26 19.89 -0.23
CA GLN A 140 -10.75 20.22 1.11
C GLN A 140 -12.02 19.47 1.53
N ALA A 141 -12.86 19.08 0.56
CA ALA A 141 -14.08 18.30 0.81
C ALA A 141 -13.81 16.84 1.23
N ILE A 142 -12.58 16.34 1.08
CA ILE A 142 -12.17 15.00 1.48
C ILE A 142 -11.70 15.04 2.94
N ASN A 143 -12.56 14.60 3.86
CA ASN A 143 -12.32 14.63 5.30
C ASN A 143 -12.72 13.32 6.01
N SER A 144 -12.89 12.24 5.25
CA SER A 144 -13.30 10.93 5.77
C SER A 144 -12.29 10.28 6.71
N CYS A 145 -11.01 10.61 6.56
CA CYS A 145 -9.91 9.94 7.26
C CYS A 145 -9.11 10.85 8.19
N ALA A 146 -9.02 12.13 7.87
CA ALA A 146 -8.37 13.15 8.68
C ALA A 146 -8.95 14.54 8.35
N PRO A 147 -8.83 15.53 9.25
CA PRO A 147 -9.12 16.92 8.93
C PRO A 147 -8.23 17.41 7.77
N HIS A 148 -8.77 18.30 6.94
CA HIS A 148 -8.01 18.93 5.87
C HIS A 148 -6.91 19.83 6.44
N GLN A 149 -5.72 19.76 5.83
CA GLN A 149 -4.61 20.67 6.08
C GLN A 149 -4.28 21.43 4.80
N LEU A 150 -4.27 22.76 4.90
CA LEU A 150 -3.95 23.63 3.77
C LEU A 150 -2.45 23.54 3.49
N VAL A 151 -2.10 23.25 2.24
CA VAL A 151 -0.72 23.27 1.75
C VAL A 151 -0.61 24.36 0.69
N ALA A 152 0.35 25.26 0.85
CA ALA A 152 0.54 26.36 -0.08
C ALA A 152 1.03 25.84 -1.44
N ARG A 153 0.49 26.42 -2.51
CA ARG A 153 0.99 26.19 -3.87
C ARG A 153 2.41 26.72 -4.02
N GLY A 154 3.23 26.03 -4.81
CA GLY A 154 4.51 26.56 -5.29
C GLY A 154 4.78 26.15 -6.73
N ASP A 155 5.68 26.89 -7.39
CA ASP A 155 5.82 26.85 -8.85
C ASP A 155 6.88 25.86 -9.37
N LEU A 156 7.74 25.31 -8.50
CA LEU A 156 8.96 24.60 -8.94
C LEU A 156 9.07 23.13 -8.49
N PHE A 157 8.05 22.54 -7.88
CA PHE A 157 8.08 21.17 -7.34
C PHE A 157 9.36 20.85 -6.55
N ASN A 158 9.35 21.22 -5.27
CA ASN A 158 10.44 20.88 -4.36
C ASN A 158 10.60 19.35 -4.12
N SER A 159 11.62 18.98 -3.35
CA SER A 159 11.89 17.58 -2.97
C SER A 159 10.69 16.94 -2.27
N HIS A 160 10.02 17.64 -1.35
CA HIS A 160 8.86 17.12 -0.62
C HIS A 160 7.71 16.74 -1.57
N THR A 161 7.43 17.57 -2.59
CA THR A 161 6.45 17.22 -3.64
C THR A 161 6.82 15.89 -4.33
N LYS A 162 8.10 15.67 -4.63
CA LYS A 162 8.55 14.40 -5.24
C LYS A 162 8.32 13.20 -4.32
N HIS A 163 8.63 13.32 -3.02
CA HIS A 163 8.36 12.26 -2.03
C HIS A 163 6.86 11.92 -1.96
N VAL A 164 6.00 12.93 -1.86
CA VAL A 164 4.56 12.76 -1.73
C VAL A 164 3.95 12.09 -2.97
N VAL A 165 4.34 12.54 -4.18
CA VAL A 165 3.87 11.94 -5.44
C VAL A 165 4.36 10.51 -5.60
N ALA A 166 5.64 10.24 -5.27
CA ALA A 166 6.19 8.89 -5.34
C ALA A 166 5.48 7.92 -4.37
N ALA A 167 5.26 8.34 -3.12
CA ALA A 167 4.55 7.54 -2.13
C ALA A 167 3.09 7.29 -2.51
N ALA A 168 2.39 8.30 -3.05
CA ALA A 168 1.03 8.13 -3.55
C ALA A 168 0.94 7.15 -4.73
N GLY A 169 1.92 7.19 -5.65
CA GLY A 169 2.05 6.24 -6.74
C GLY A 169 2.30 4.81 -6.24
N ALA A 170 3.21 4.63 -5.27
CA ALA A 170 3.50 3.33 -4.68
C ALA A 170 2.27 2.72 -3.98
N ILE A 171 1.44 3.53 -3.30
CA ILE A 171 0.14 3.07 -2.76
C ILE A 171 -0.78 2.57 -3.87
N SER A 172 -0.85 3.30 -4.98
CA SER A 172 -1.67 2.86 -6.12
C SER A 172 -1.10 1.58 -6.76
N THR A 173 0.22 1.40 -6.77
CA THR A 173 0.86 0.13 -7.19
C THR A 173 0.42 -1.03 -6.30
N LEU A 174 0.28 -0.86 -4.98
CA LEU A 174 -0.21 -1.92 -4.10
C LEU A 174 -1.61 -2.43 -4.50
N VAL A 175 -2.48 -1.55 -5.02
CA VAL A 175 -3.81 -1.94 -5.55
C VAL A 175 -3.69 -2.90 -6.73
N THR A 176 -2.60 -2.81 -7.48
CA THR A 176 -2.38 -3.63 -8.70
C THR A 176 -1.94 -5.07 -8.40
N HIS A 177 -1.74 -5.45 -7.14
CA HIS A 177 -1.29 -6.79 -6.73
C HIS A 177 -2.30 -7.92 -7.04
N ARG A 178 -3.46 -7.60 -7.63
CA ARG A 178 -4.53 -8.53 -8.09
C ARG A 178 -5.00 -9.53 -7.03
N VAL A 179 -4.86 -9.16 -5.77
CA VAL A 179 -5.34 -9.91 -4.60
C VAL A 179 -6.69 -9.37 -4.15
N SER A 180 -7.42 -10.13 -3.34
CA SER A 180 -8.72 -9.68 -2.82
C SER A 180 -8.54 -8.44 -1.93
N LEU A 181 -9.03 -7.30 -2.40
CA LEU A 181 -9.04 -6.06 -1.61
C LEU A 181 -9.88 -6.16 -0.34
N LEU A 182 -10.84 -7.10 -0.30
CA LEU A 182 -11.74 -7.27 0.84
C LEU A 182 -11.04 -7.86 2.07
N SER A 183 -9.86 -8.45 1.89
CA SER A 183 -9.09 -9.10 2.95
C SER A 183 -8.16 -8.14 3.70
N HIS A 184 -8.00 -6.90 3.22
CA HIS A 184 -7.12 -5.92 3.83
C HIS A 184 -7.77 -5.21 5.03
N THR A 185 -6.91 -4.69 5.90
CA THR A 185 -7.30 -3.87 7.06
C THR A 185 -8.10 -2.62 6.65
N HIS A 186 -9.05 -2.21 7.51
CA HIS A 186 -9.77 -0.94 7.38
C HIS A 186 -8.83 0.26 7.19
N PHE A 187 -7.63 0.23 7.79
CA PHE A 187 -6.64 1.30 7.66
C PHE A 187 -6.27 1.59 6.19
N PHE A 188 -6.39 0.59 5.30
CA PHE A 188 -6.10 0.77 3.88
C PHE A 188 -7.03 1.78 3.19
N THR A 189 -8.27 1.93 3.68
CA THR A 189 -9.19 3.00 3.26
C THR A 189 -8.56 4.39 3.46
N CYS A 190 -7.93 4.63 4.61
CA CYS A 190 -7.27 5.90 4.90
C CYS A 190 -6.09 6.14 3.98
N VAL A 191 -5.28 5.10 3.75
CA VAL A 191 -4.11 5.19 2.88
C VAL A 191 -4.49 5.45 1.42
N LEU A 192 -5.55 4.82 0.91
CA LEU A 192 -6.10 5.12 -0.42
C LEU A 192 -6.65 6.55 -0.52
N THR A 193 -7.24 7.05 0.56
CA THR A 193 -7.74 8.43 0.61
C THR A 193 -6.59 9.43 0.54
N LEU A 194 -5.50 9.20 1.29
CA LEU A 194 -4.27 10.02 1.21
C LEU A 194 -3.67 10.02 -0.20
N SER A 195 -3.49 8.84 -0.80
CA SER A 195 -3.00 8.73 -2.19
C SER A 195 -3.92 9.47 -3.18
N SER A 196 -5.24 9.36 -3.00
CA SER A 196 -6.22 10.07 -3.85
C SER A 196 -6.13 11.58 -3.72
N ILE A 197 -5.97 12.11 -2.50
CA ILE A 197 -5.78 13.55 -2.26
C ILE A 197 -4.55 14.05 -3.02
N VAL A 198 -3.44 13.32 -2.97
CA VAL A 198 -2.20 13.69 -3.69
C VAL A 198 -2.42 13.71 -5.21
N HIS A 199 -2.99 12.64 -5.77
CA HIS A 199 -3.25 12.57 -7.22
C HIS A 199 -4.21 13.66 -7.70
N LEU A 200 -5.26 13.95 -6.93
CA LEU A 200 -6.22 15.02 -7.22
C LEU A 200 -5.58 16.41 -7.11
N SER A 201 -4.80 16.67 -6.06
CA SER A 201 -4.10 17.95 -5.86
C SER A 201 -3.12 18.20 -7.02
N ARG A 202 -2.37 17.17 -7.43
CA ARG A 202 -1.50 17.25 -8.61
C ARG A 202 -2.30 17.47 -9.89
N TRP A 203 -3.40 16.75 -10.08
CA TRP A 203 -4.23 16.91 -11.26
C TRP A 203 -4.81 18.33 -11.34
N ALA A 204 -5.25 18.92 -10.22
CA ALA A 204 -5.83 20.26 -10.19
C ALA A 204 -4.89 21.39 -10.66
N LEU A 205 -3.57 21.19 -10.67
CA LEU A 205 -2.59 22.20 -11.09
C LEU A 205 -2.83 22.65 -12.54
N CYS A 206 -2.76 23.96 -12.77
CA CYS A 206 -3.12 24.56 -14.07
C CYS A 206 -2.23 24.07 -15.23
N PHE A 207 -0.95 23.82 -14.97
CA PHE A 207 0.01 23.36 -15.98
C PHE A 207 -0.09 21.87 -16.29
N VAL A 208 -0.83 21.10 -15.48
CA VAL A 208 -1.09 19.68 -15.79
C VAL A 208 -2.15 19.60 -16.88
N PRO A 209 -1.86 18.97 -18.03
CA PRO A 209 -2.79 18.89 -19.15
C PRO A 209 -4.13 18.26 -18.76
N PHE A 210 -5.23 18.72 -19.36
CA PHE A 210 -6.54 18.09 -19.21
C PHE A 210 -6.50 16.59 -19.60
N GLY A 211 -5.70 16.28 -20.62
CA GLY A 211 -5.55 14.93 -21.19
C GLY A 211 -4.49 14.06 -20.54
N ASP A 212 -3.95 14.42 -19.37
CA ASP A 212 -3.01 13.55 -18.63
C ASP A 212 -3.74 12.25 -18.21
N ASP A 213 -3.60 11.20 -19.02
CA ASP A 213 -4.33 9.95 -18.81
C ASP A 213 -3.76 9.19 -17.61
N ASP A 214 -2.44 9.23 -17.40
CA ASP A 214 -1.78 8.53 -16.31
C ASP A 214 -2.34 8.95 -14.94
N LEU A 215 -2.41 10.26 -14.66
CA LEU A 215 -3.00 10.75 -13.40
C LEU A 215 -4.48 10.35 -13.25
N ARG A 216 -5.24 10.40 -14.35
CA ARG A 216 -6.65 10.02 -14.34
C ARG A 216 -6.81 8.52 -14.08
N GLN A 217 -5.93 7.67 -14.60
CA GLN A 217 -5.92 6.24 -14.29
C GLN A 217 -5.61 5.98 -12.82
N GLN A 218 -4.65 6.70 -12.22
CA GLN A 218 -4.36 6.57 -10.79
C GLN A 218 -5.56 6.94 -9.93
N VAL A 219 -6.26 8.05 -10.25
CA VAL A 219 -7.50 8.43 -9.55
C VAL A 219 -8.59 7.39 -9.72
N ARG A 220 -8.81 6.87 -10.94
CA ARG A 220 -9.80 5.81 -11.22
C ARG A 220 -9.47 4.53 -10.45
N LEU A 221 -8.19 4.15 -10.39
CA LEU A 221 -7.72 2.96 -9.69
C LEU A 221 -8.05 3.05 -8.19
N ASN A 222 -7.74 4.18 -7.56
CA ASN A 222 -8.05 4.40 -6.15
C ASN A 222 -9.57 4.44 -5.88
N ILE A 223 -10.36 5.09 -6.75
CA ILE A 223 -11.84 5.08 -6.64
C ILE A 223 -12.38 3.66 -6.75
N GLY A 224 -11.86 2.86 -7.69
CA GLY A 224 -12.23 1.45 -7.87
C GLY A 224 -11.90 0.61 -6.64
N ALA A 225 -10.71 0.82 -6.04
CA ALA A 225 -10.30 0.16 -4.82
C ALA A 225 -11.21 0.49 -3.63
N LEU A 226 -11.49 1.80 -3.41
CA LEU A 226 -12.41 2.26 -2.37
C LEU A 226 -13.83 1.71 -2.59
N ASN A 227 -14.30 1.65 -3.84
CA ASN A 227 -15.56 1.03 -4.19
C ASN A 227 -15.61 -0.45 -3.85
N ARG A 228 -14.50 -1.17 -3.99
CA ARG A 228 -14.47 -2.58 -3.59
C ARG A 228 -14.47 -2.72 -2.07
N LEU A 229 -13.66 -1.94 -1.37
CA LEU A 229 -13.60 -1.92 0.10
C LEU A 229 -14.94 -1.52 0.75
N ALA A 230 -15.74 -0.68 0.09
CA ALA A 230 -17.06 -0.25 0.55
C ALA A 230 -18.04 -1.41 0.80
N ALA A 231 -17.79 -2.59 0.23
CA ALA A 231 -18.58 -3.79 0.51
C ALA A 231 -18.45 -4.29 1.96
N VAL A 232 -17.35 -3.92 2.65
CA VAL A 232 -17.06 -4.34 4.04
C VAL A 232 -16.97 -3.12 4.96
N TRP A 233 -16.41 -2.01 4.48
CA TRP A 233 -16.08 -0.84 5.29
C TRP A 233 -16.93 0.37 4.89
N THR A 234 -17.85 0.80 5.75
CA THR A 234 -18.70 1.98 5.50
C THR A 234 -17.90 3.26 5.31
N ALA A 235 -16.78 3.40 6.01
CA ALA A 235 -15.86 4.54 5.82
C ALA A 235 -15.29 4.60 4.39
N ALA A 236 -15.12 3.45 3.73
CA ALA A 236 -14.64 3.41 2.35
C ALA A 236 -15.71 3.91 1.37
N ASP A 237 -17.00 3.69 1.65
CA ASP A 237 -18.06 4.28 0.83
C ASP A 237 -18.09 5.81 0.94
N ARG A 238 -17.95 6.35 2.16
CA ARG A 238 -17.82 7.79 2.37
C ARG A 238 -16.60 8.36 1.65
N ALA A 239 -15.43 7.75 1.82
CA ALA A 239 -14.19 8.17 1.16
C ALA A 239 -14.33 8.12 -0.37
N ARG A 240 -14.89 7.03 -0.92
CA ARG A 240 -15.20 6.89 -2.35
C ARG A 240 -16.06 8.04 -2.85
N GLY A 241 -17.15 8.36 -2.14
CA GLY A 241 -18.06 9.44 -2.49
C GLY A 241 -17.34 10.79 -2.57
N GLN A 242 -16.54 11.13 -1.55
CA GLN A 242 -15.79 12.38 -1.49
C GLN A 242 -14.73 12.47 -2.60
N VAL A 243 -13.92 11.42 -2.79
CA VAL A 243 -12.88 11.38 -3.84
C VAL A 243 -13.51 11.51 -5.23
N LYS A 244 -14.62 10.81 -5.48
CA LYS A 244 -15.34 10.87 -6.77
C LYS A 244 -15.93 12.25 -7.03
N ALA A 245 -16.50 12.91 -6.03
CA ALA A 245 -17.05 14.25 -6.14
C ALA A 245 -15.95 15.27 -6.50
N VAL A 246 -14.84 15.29 -5.77
CA VAL A 246 -13.72 16.19 -6.07
C VAL A 246 -13.12 15.92 -7.45
N ALA A 247 -12.98 14.65 -7.84
CA ALA A 247 -12.52 14.30 -9.19
C ALA A 247 -13.45 14.86 -10.29
N HIS A 248 -14.76 14.84 -10.06
CA HIS A 248 -15.74 15.43 -10.98
C HIS A 248 -15.61 16.96 -11.06
N ASP A 249 -15.39 17.63 -9.92
CA ASP A 249 -15.24 19.07 -9.87
C ASP A 249 -13.98 19.54 -10.61
N ILE A 250 -12.84 18.87 -10.38
CA ILE A 250 -11.58 19.14 -11.10
C ILE A 250 -11.75 18.90 -12.60
N TYR A 251 -12.40 17.79 -12.99
CA TYR A 251 -12.68 17.49 -14.39
C TYR A 251 -13.49 18.60 -15.07
N THR A 252 -14.56 19.05 -14.41
CA THR A 252 -15.46 20.08 -14.91
C THR A 252 -14.73 21.42 -15.06
N ALA A 253 -13.98 21.81 -14.03
CA ALA A 253 -13.18 23.05 -14.04
C ALA A 253 -12.16 23.06 -15.18
N LYS A 254 -11.40 21.97 -15.36
CA LYS A 254 -10.41 21.91 -16.47
C LYS A 254 -11.06 21.79 -17.84
N LYS A 255 -12.20 21.10 -17.96
CA LYS A 255 -12.95 21.05 -19.22
C LYS A 255 -13.38 22.46 -19.64
N GLN A 256 -13.88 23.25 -18.70
CA GLN A 256 -14.25 24.64 -18.95
C GLN A 256 -13.04 25.50 -19.34
N GLN A 257 -11.92 25.36 -18.63
CA GLN A 257 -10.68 26.06 -18.97
C GLN A 257 -10.22 25.77 -20.40
N ARG A 258 -10.27 24.50 -20.83
CA ARG A 258 -9.89 24.11 -22.19
C ARG A 258 -10.80 24.76 -23.23
N LEU A 259 -12.11 24.71 -23.02
CA LEU A 259 -13.10 25.33 -23.91
C LEU A 259 -12.90 26.86 -24.00
N ASN A 260 -12.64 27.52 -22.88
CA ASN A 260 -12.40 28.96 -22.85
C ASN A 260 -11.10 29.35 -23.61
N SER A 261 -10.04 28.54 -23.51
CA SER A 261 -8.80 28.75 -24.27
C SER A 261 -8.98 28.53 -25.78
N GLU A 262 -9.82 27.57 -26.19
CA GLU A 262 -10.16 27.31 -27.59
C GLU A 262 -10.97 28.46 -28.21
N VAL A 263 -11.85 29.11 -27.43
CA VAL A 263 -12.65 30.26 -27.86
C VAL A 263 -11.83 31.56 -27.93
N SER A 264 -10.69 31.64 -27.23
CA SER A 264 -9.84 32.84 -27.15
C SER A 264 -8.81 32.96 -28.29
N CYS A 265 -8.74 32.00 -29.22
CA CYS A 265 -7.99 32.14 -30.47
C CYS A 265 -8.93 32.61 -31.58
N PRO A 266 -8.91 33.89 -32.00
CA PRO A 266 -9.54 34.26 -33.25
C PRO A 266 -8.76 33.56 -34.38
N LEU A 267 -9.48 32.80 -35.20
CA LEU A 267 -8.95 32.29 -36.46
C LEU A 267 -8.30 33.47 -37.23
N PRO A 268 -7.05 33.34 -37.71
CA PRO A 268 -6.53 34.32 -38.66
C PRO A 268 -7.40 34.25 -39.92
N CYS A 269 -7.84 35.42 -40.39
CA CYS A 269 -8.64 35.64 -41.59
C CYS A 269 -8.06 34.95 -42.84
#